data_AF-A0A388Q8D9-F1
#
_entry.id   AF-A0A388Q8D9-F1
#
_cell.length_a   1.000
_cell.length_b   1.000
_cell.length_c   1.000
_cell.angle_alpha   90.00
_cell.angle_beta   90.00
_cell.angle_gamma   90.00
#
_symmetry.space_group_name_H-M   'P 1'
#
loop_
_entity.id
_entity.type
_entity.pdbx_description
1 polymer ?
#
loop_
_entity_poly.entity_id
_entity_poly.type
_entity_poly.pdbx_seq_one_letter_code
_entity_poly.pdbx_strand_id
1 'polypeptide(L)'
;MLGVATRCLVEGHNHLQEQIRQFLLATHVLAGFTALLSAAAAIASKKGRALHRTTGRVYSIAMGYIVCSAFPLAILRPNPFLFGVACFSGYLVWTGYRRATQRAPQLTRTDQWTVLAGGGVIAGMAIYGAYMLATGESLGVVSLAFAGGLTIFVAQDIQSLRSGAPLGKFRIARHLQRMLGGTIATITAVLVAQVVPQLAGTSIPPFVVWLSPTIALTPLIVWWSYKTLAPK
;
A
#
# COMPACT_ATOMS: atom_id res chain seq x y z
N MET A 1 10.51 9.86 48.41
CA MET A 1 9.21 10.25 47.82
C MET A 1 9.30 10.61 46.32
N LEU A 2 10.31 11.35 45.87
CA LEU A 2 10.53 11.63 44.43
C LEU A 2 10.57 10.37 43.53
N GLY A 3 11.21 9.29 43.96
CA GLY A 3 11.29 8.05 43.17
C GLY A 3 9.98 7.27 42.98
N VAL A 4 8.98 7.46 43.85
CA VAL A 4 7.68 6.77 43.73
C VAL A 4 6.76 7.54 42.79
N ALA A 5 6.73 8.88 42.90
CA ALA A 5 5.97 9.73 41.98
C ALA A 5 6.48 9.59 40.53
N THR A 6 7.80 9.57 40.32
CA THR A 6 8.38 9.36 38.98
C THR A 6 8.07 7.97 38.43
N ARG A 7 8.04 6.91 39.26
CA ARG A 7 7.64 5.57 38.83
C ARG A 7 6.17 5.49 38.44
N CYS A 8 5.26 6.05 39.25
CA CYS A 8 3.84 6.08 38.90
C CYS A 8 3.56 6.86 37.61
N LEU A 9 4.29 7.96 37.35
CA LEU A 9 4.18 8.72 36.12
C LEU A 9 4.69 7.96 34.90
N VAL A 10 5.82 7.25 35.03
CA VAL A 10 6.39 6.41 33.96
C VAL A 10 5.49 5.20 33.67
N GLU A 11 4.98 4.54 34.70
CA GLU A 11 4.04 3.42 34.55
C GLU A 11 2.73 3.86 33.91
N GLY A 12 2.17 5.01 34.33
CA GLY A 12 0.98 5.60 33.72
C GLY A 12 1.20 5.97 32.24
N HIS A 13 2.36 6.52 31.90
CA HIS A 13 2.73 6.83 30.52
C HIS A 13 2.82 5.57 29.65
N ASN A 14 3.48 4.53 30.15
CA ASN A 14 3.63 3.26 29.44
C ASN A 14 2.28 2.55 29.22
N HIS A 15 1.39 2.59 30.22
CA HIS A 15 0.05 2.02 30.10
C HIS A 15 -0.80 2.75 29.05
N LEU A 16 -0.77 4.09 29.06
CA LEU A 16 -1.48 4.90 28.06
C LEU A 16 -0.96 4.64 26.64
N GLN A 17 0.37 4.57 26.45
CA GLN A 17 0.96 4.26 25.14
C GLN A 17 0.52 2.89 24.62
N GLU A 18 0.48 1.88 25.49
CA GLU A 18 0.06 0.54 25.12
C GLU A 18 -1.43 0.49 24.73
N GLN A 19 -2.30 1.18 25.48
CA GLN A 19 -3.71 1.30 25.13
C GLN A 19 -3.92 1.98 23.76
N ILE A 20 -3.22 3.09 23.50
CA ILE A 20 -3.28 3.80 22.21
C ILE A 20 -2.80 2.88 21.08
N ARG A 21 -1.69 2.16 21.29
CA ARG A 21 -1.14 1.23 20.31
C ARG A 21 -2.12 0.11 19.98
N GLN A 22 -2.71 -0.52 20.99
CA GLN A 22 -3.68 -1.60 20.81
C GLN A 22 -4.93 -1.12 20.08
N PHE A 23 -5.45 0.05 20.44
CA PHE A 23 -6.59 0.66 19.77
C PHE A 23 -6.29 0.93 18.28
N LEU A 24 -5.17 1.59 17.98
CA LEU A 24 -4.74 1.87 16.60
C LEU A 24 -4.53 0.59 15.79
N LEU A 25 -3.92 -0.44 16.38
CA LEU A 25 -3.70 -1.71 15.71
C LEU A 25 -5.03 -2.43 15.42
N ALA A 26 -5.94 -2.47 16.39
CA ALA A 26 -7.24 -3.10 16.21
C ALA A 26 -8.03 -2.43 15.07
N THR A 27 -8.11 -1.11 15.06
CA THR A 27 -8.82 -0.39 13.99
C THR A 27 -8.10 -0.48 12.65
N HIS A 28 -6.76 -0.51 12.62
CA HIS A 28 -5.97 -0.74 11.41
C HIS A 28 -6.26 -2.10 10.79
N VAL A 29 -6.31 -3.15 11.60
CA VAL A 29 -6.65 -4.52 11.16
C VAL A 29 -8.09 -4.58 10.64
N LEU A 30 -9.06 -3.98 11.35
CA LEU A 30 -10.45 -3.90 10.89
C LEU A 30 -10.58 -3.16 9.55
N ALA A 31 -9.83 -2.09 9.35
CA ALA A 31 -9.76 -1.39 8.07
C ALA A 31 -9.16 -2.29 6.97
N GLY A 32 -8.15 -3.09 7.29
CA GLY A 32 -7.57 -4.11 6.40
C GLY A 32 -8.58 -5.15 5.92
N PHE A 33 -9.37 -5.72 6.83
CA PHE A 33 -10.46 -6.64 6.48
C PHE A 33 -11.53 -5.96 5.62
N THR A 34 -11.93 -4.74 5.97
CA THR A 34 -12.89 -3.95 5.19
C THR A 34 -12.38 -3.69 3.78
N ALA A 35 -11.08 -3.37 3.64
CA ALA A 35 -10.44 -3.16 2.35
C ALA A 35 -10.47 -4.44 1.50
N LEU A 36 -10.13 -5.61 2.06
CA LEU A 36 -10.14 -6.88 1.32
C LEU A 36 -11.55 -7.27 0.84
N LEU A 37 -12.56 -7.21 1.71
CA LEU A 37 -13.93 -7.53 1.33
C LEU A 37 -14.46 -6.56 0.25
N SER A 38 -14.14 -5.27 0.39
CA SER A 38 -14.51 -4.25 -0.58
C SER A 38 -13.82 -4.44 -1.92
N ALA A 39 -12.53 -4.79 -1.92
CA ALA A 39 -11.77 -5.10 -3.13
C ALA A 39 -12.34 -6.35 -3.83
N ALA A 40 -12.64 -7.42 -3.08
CA ALA A 40 -13.26 -8.63 -3.61
C ALA A 40 -14.62 -8.31 -4.27
N ALA A 41 -15.48 -7.55 -3.60
CA ALA A 41 -16.77 -7.13 -4.16
C ALA A 41 -16.60 -6.20 -5.39
N ALA A 42 -15.61 -5.30 -5.39
CA ALA A 42 -15.29 -4.46 -6.54
C ALA A 42 -14.80 -5.26 -7.75
N ILE A 43 -14.01 -6.31 -7.53
CA ILE A 43 -13.49 -7.21 -8.55
C ILE A 43 -14.60 -8.12 -9.10
N ALA A 44 -15.47 -8.66 -8.25
CA ALA A 44 -16.57 -9.54 -8.65
C ALA A 44 -17.69 -8.79 -9.41
N SER A 45 -17.86 -7.50 -9.14
CA SER A 45 -18.94 -6.71 -9.75
C SER A 45 -18.67 -6.24 -11.18
N LYS A 46 -19.75 -5.83 -11.86
CA LYS A 46 -19.69 -5.25 -13.22
C LYS A 46 -19.00 -3.88 -13.18
N LYS A 47 -17.90 -3.76 -13.92
CA LYS A 47 -17.00 -2.60 -13.89
C LYS A 47 -17.76 -1.35 -14.32
N GLY A 48 -17.61 -0.27 -13.55
CA GLY A 48 -18.31 1.01 -13.76
C GLY A 48 -19.76 1.09 -13.28
N ARG A 49 -20.40 -0.02 -12.85
CA ARG A 49 -21.75 0.01 -12.24
C ARG A 49 -21.70 0.50 -10.80
N ALA A 50 -22.88 0.76 -10.21
CA ALA A 50 -23.01 1.30 -8.86
C ALA A 50 -22.22 0.49 -7.82
N LEU A 51 -22.39 -0.85 -7.80
CA LEU A 51 -21.69 -1.72 -6.86
C LEU A 51 -20.16 -1.56 -6.93
N HIS A 52 -19.57 -1.67 -8.13
CA HIS A 52 -18.13 -1.48 -8.34
C HIS A 52 -17.63 -0.10 -7.87
N ARG A 53 -18.40 0.97 -8.16
CA ARG A 53 -18.04 2.34 -7.76
C ARG A 53 -18.09 2.50 -6.25
N THR A 54 -19.13 1.97 -5.59
CA THR A 54 -19.30 2.08 -4.14
C THR A 54 -18.26 1.26 -3.41
N THR A 55 -18.10 -0.02 -3.74
CA THR A 55 -17.11 -0.89 -3.06
C THR A 55 -15.69 -0.47 -3.37
N GLY A 56 -15.40 -0.03 -4.59
CA GLY A 56 -14.10 0.57 -4.93
C GLY A 56 -13.79 1.83 -4.13
N ARG A 57 -14.80 2.68 -3.84
CA ARG A 57 -14.63 3.85 -2.98
C ARG A 57 -14.42 3.46 -1.52
N VAL A 58 -15.17 2.50 -0.99
CA VAL A 58 -14.98 1.99 0.39
C VAL A 58 -13.56 1.43 0.55
N TYR A 59 -13.09 0.63 -0.41
CA TYR A 59 -11.71 0.14 -0.45
C TYR A 59 -10.69 1.29 -0.41
N SER A 60 -10.86 2.33 -1.22
CA SER A 60 -9.95 3.48 -1.23
C SER A 60 -9.95 4.27 0.08
N ILE A 61 -11.12 4.45 0.72
CA ILE A 61 -11.23 5.12 2.02
C ILE A 61 -10.55 4.30 3.11
N ALA A 62 -10.80 2.98 3.14
CA ALA A 62 -10.16 2.07 4.09
C ALA A 62 -8.63 2.08 3.95
N MET A 63 -8.11 2.09 2.71
CA MET A 63 -6.68 2.22 2.46
C MET A 63 -6.11 3.57 2.90
N GLY A 64 -6.85 4.67 2.73
CA GLY A 64 -6.48 5.97 3.29
C GLY A 64 -6.33 5.90 4.81
N TYR A 65 -7.30 5.27 5.50
CA TYR A 65 -7.22 5.04 6.94
C TYR A 65 -6.02 4.19 7.35
N ILE A 66 -5.72 3.11 6.62
CA ILE A 66 -4.57 2.23 6.86
C ILE A 66 -3.26 3.02 6.83
N VAL A 67 -3.06 3.90 5.83
CA VAL A 67 -1.88 4.76 5.76
C VAL A 67 -1.82 5.74 6.94
N CYS A 68 -2.94 6.41 7.23
CA CYS A 68 -3.02 7.37 8.34
C CYS A 68 -2.77 6.73 9.70
N SER A 69 -3.26 5.52 9.93
CA SER A 69 -3.03 4.77 11.18
C SER A 69 -1.66 4.10 11.24
N ALA A 70 -1.05 3.76 10.09
CA ALA A 70 0.31 3.22 10.03
C ALA A 70 1.36 4.24 10.52
N PHE A 71 1.14 5.54 10.29
CA PHE A 71 2.07 6.59 10.72
C PHE A 71 2.29 6.62 12.26
N PRO A 72 1.26 6.78 13.11
CA PRO A 72 1.46 6.72 14.55
C PRO A 72 1.89 5.32 15.03
N LEU A 73 1.44 4.24 14.39
CA LEU A 73 1.92 2.88 14.70
C LEU A 73 3.43 2.74 14.46
N ALA A 74 3.96 3.35 13.39
CA ALA A 74 5.39 3.36 13.08
C ALA A 74 6.21 4.24 14.03
N ILE A 75 5.59 5.15 14.79
CA ILE A 75 6.26 5.89 15.87
C ILE A 75 6.28 5.03 17.14
N LEU A 76 5.16 4.40 17.50
CA LEU A 76 5.01 3.60 18.71
C LEU A 76 5.78 2.27 18.65
N ARG A 77 5.83 1.63 17.48
CA ARG A 77 6.63 0.43 17.20
C ARG A 77 7.33 0.58 15.84
N PRO A 78 8.52 1.20 15.83
CA PRO A 78 9.24 1.49 14.59
C PRO A 78 9.49 0.25 13.74
N ASN A 79 8.92 0.28 12.54
CA ASN A 79 9.22 -0.66 11.46
C ASN A 79 9.17 0.11 10.13
N PRO A 80 10.30 0.69 9.69
CA PRO A 80 10.36 1.50 8.46
C PRO A 80 9.92 0.73 7.22
N PHE A 81 10.21 -0.58 7.16
CA PHE A 81 9.81 -1.43 6.06
C PHE A 81 8.27 -1.53 5.93
N LEU A 82 7.57 -1.90 7.01
CA LEU A 82 6.10 -2.02 6.99
C LEU A 82 5.42 -0.66 6.75
N PHE A 83 5.99 0.43 7.29
CA PHE A 83 5.51 1.77 6.99
C PHE A 83 5.68 2.11 5.50
N GLY A 84 6.82 1.75 4.90
CA GLY A 84 7.05 1.84 3.46
C GLY A 84 6.02 1.06 2.64
N VAL A 85 5.67 -0.17 3.04
CA VAL A 85 4.62 -0.98 2.41
C VAL A 85 3.24 -0.31 2.50
N ALA A 86 2.90 0.29 3.64
CA ALA A 86 1.66 1.07 3.80
C ALA A 86 1.63 2.26 2.84
N CYS A 87 2.71 3.04 2.76
CA CYS A 87 2.83 4.17 1.84
C CYS A 87 2.80 3.75 0.36
N PHE A 88 3.48 2.65 0.01
CA PHE A 88 3.46 2.04 -1.33
C PHE A 88 2.04 1.70 -1.76
N SER A 89 1.34 0.92 -0.94
CA SER A 89 -0.03 0.48 -1.24
C SER A 89 -1.00 1.67 -1.27
N GLY A 90 -0.85 2.62 -0.34
CA GLY A 90 -1.55 3.90 -0.32
C GLY A 90 -1.36 4.70 -1.61
N TYR A 91 -0.14 4.81 -2.11
CA TYR A 91 0.16 5.50 -3.37
C TYR A 91 -0.58 4.87 -4.55
N LEU A 92 -0.52 3.54 -4.68
CA LEU A 92 -1.21 2.83 -5.76
C LEU A 92 -2.72 3.08 -5.68
N VAL A 93 -3.32 2.94 -4.51
CA VAL A 93 -4.77 3.07 -4.35
C VAL A 93 -5.23 4.52 -4.54
N TRP A 94 -4.50 5.49 -4.00
CA TRP A 94 -4.77 6.92 -4.20
C TRP A 94 -4.75 7.28 -5.68
N THR A 95 -3.66 6.95 -6.36
CA THR A 95 -3.49 7.27 -7.77
C THR A 95 -4.47 6.48 -8.65
N GLY A 96 -4.77 5.22 -8.31
CA GLY A 96 -5.79 4.40 -8.99
C GLY A 96 -7.20 4.98 -8.84
N TYR A 97 -7.58 5.40 -7.63
CA TYR A 97 -8.85 6.05 -7.35
C TYR A 97 -9.00 7.35 -8.15
N ARG A 98 -7.95 8.19 -8.16
CA ARG A 98 -7.94 9.42 -8.96
C ARG A 98 -8.08 9.16 -10.45
N ARG A 99 -7.45 8.12 -11.00
CA ARG A 99 -7.68 7.75 -12.41
C ARG A 99 -9.11 7.27 -12.67
N ALA A 100 -9.83 6.76 -11.66
CA ALA A 100 -11.24 6.41 -11.79
C ALA A 100 -12.16 7.65 -11.88
N THR A 101 -11.87 8.67 -11.07
CA THR A 101 -12.75 9.84 -10.84
C THR A 101 -12.40 11.05 -11.70
N GLN A 102 -11.11 11.30 -11.96
CA GLN A 102 -10.64 12.42 -12.77
C GLN A 102 -10.76 12.07 -14.26
N ARG A 103 -11.84 12.53 -14.88
CA ARG A 103 -12.15 12.31 -16.30
C ARG A 103 -11.66 13.44 -17.21
N ALA A 104 -11.42 14.61 -16.62
CA ALA A 104 -10.98 15.78 -17.34
C ALA A 104 -9.44 15.76 -17.49
N PRO A 105 -8.90 16.31 -18.59
CA PRO A 105 -7.48 16.22 -18.91
C PRO A 105 -6.59 17.08 -18.01
N GLN A 106 -7.18 17.99 -17.22
CA GLN A 106 -6.41 18.93 -16.40
C GLN A 106 -5.72 18.20 -15.25
N LEU A 107 -4.42 18.47 -15.11
CA LEU A 107 -3.63 18.05 -13.96
C LEU A 107 -3.65 19.17 -12.93
N THR A 108 -3.65 18.76 -11.68
CA THR A 108 -3.80 19.64 -10.53
C THR A 108 -2.52 19.69 -9.72
N ARG A 109 -2.37 20.68 -8.83
CA ARG A 109 -1.28 20.73 -7.85
C ARG A 109 -1.18 19.44 -7.02
N THR A 110 -2.31 18.76 -6.81
CA THR A 110 -2.38 17.45 -6.17
C THR A 110 -1.60 16.37 -6.93
N ASP A 111 -1.54 16.41 -8.27
CA ASP A 111 -0.75 15.47 -9.07
C ASP A 111 0.75 15.64 -8.82
N GLN A 112 1.23 16.88 -8.70
CA GLN A 112 2.64 17.19 -8.41
C GLN A 112 3.04 16.70 -7.01
N TRP A 113 2.25 17.01 -5.99
CA TRP A 113 2.48 16.51 -4.63
C TRP A 113 2.42 14.98 -4.55
N THR A 114 1.52 14.36 -5.33
CA THR A 114 1.46 12.91 -5.42
C THR A 114 2.77 12.35 -5.97
N VAL A 115 3.28 12.86 -7.09
CA VAL A 115 4.57 12.42 -7.65
C VAL A 115 5.72 12.61 -6.66
N LEU A 116 5.78 13.75 -5.98
CA LEU A 116 6.82 14.01 -4.97
C LEU A 116 6.74 13.01 -3.81
N ALA A 117 5.54 12.75 -3.29
CA ALA A 117 5.33 11.74 -2.25
C ALA A 117 5.77 10.34 -2.73
N GLY A 118 5.43 9.96 -3.96
CA GLY A 118 5.89 8.71 -4.57
C GLY A 118 7.41 8.61 -4.65
N GLY A 119 8.10 9.68 -5.05
CA GLY A 119 9.56 9.74 -5.04
C GLY A 119 10.16 9.56 -3.65
N GLY A 120 9.54 10.16 -2.62
CA GLY A 120 9.93 9.97 -1.22
C GLY A 120 9.79 8.52 -0.74
N VAL A 121 8.69 7.86 -1.10
CA VAL A 121 8.48 6.43 -0.77
C VAL A 121 9.51 5.55 -1.48
N ILE A 122 9.78 5.79 -2.77
CA ILE A 122 10.81 5.06 -3.52
C ILE A 122 12.17 5.21 -2.84
N ALA A 123 12.58 6.45 -2.54
CA ALA A 123 13.87 6.72 -1.91
C ALA A 123 13.97 6.04 -0.53
N GLY A 124 12.95 6.20 0.32
CA GLY A 124 12.93 5.58 1.64
C GLY A 124 13.03 4.05 1.59
N MET A 125 12.25 3.41 0.72
CA MET A 125 12.28 1.95 0.56
C MET A 125 13.56 1.45 -0.09
N ALA A 126 14.14 2.20 -1.04
CA ALA A 126 15.38 1.85 -1.70
C ALA A 126 16.57 1.93 -0.74
N ILE A 127 16.69 3.05 -0.01
CA ILE A 127 17.75 3.27 0.99
C ILE A 127 17.63 2.23 2.11
N TYR A 128 16.43 2.05 2.68
CA TYR A 128 16.25 1.09 3.76
C TYR A 128 16.43 -0.36 3.29
N GLY A 129 15.98 -0.69 2.08
CA GLY A 129 16.21 -2.01 1.48
C GLY A 129 17.68 -2.32 1.26
N ALA A 130 18.46 -1.35 0.76
CA ALA A 130 19.90 -1.49 0.61
C ALA A 130 20.61 -1.65 1.97
N TYR A 131 20.19 -0.89 2.98
CA TYR A 131 20.68 -1.03 4.35
C TYR A 131 20.43 -2.43 4.91
N MET A 132 19.20 -2.95 4.78
CA MET A 132 18.83 -4.30 5.21
C MET A 132 19.70 -5.37 4.54
N LEU A 133 19.94 -5.28 3.23
CA LEU A 133 20.82 -6.23 2.55
C LEU A 133 22.28 -6.12 3.02
N ALA A 134 22.78 -4.91 3.26
CA ALA A 134 24.12 -4.70 3.77
C ALA A 134 24.32 -5.26 5.19
N THR A 135 23.25 -5.34 6.00
CA THR A 135 23.26 -5.96 7.33
C THR A 135 22.86 -7.44 7.34
N GLY A 136 22.68 -8.05 6.16
CA GLY A 136 22.36 -9.48 6.03
C GLY A 136 20.88 -9.84 6.13
N GLU A 137 19.97 -8.86 6.17
CA GLU A 137 18.53 -9.06 6.22
C GLU A 137 17.93 -9.27 4.82
N SER A 138 17.53 -10.51 4.53
CA SER A 138 16.96 -10.90 3.22
C SER A 138 15.67 -10.15 2.82
N LEU A 139 14.94 -9.56 3.78
CA LEU A 139 13.76 -8.73 3.50
C LEU A 139 14.10 -7.45 2.73
N GLY A 140 15.37 -7.03 2.71
CA GLY A 140 15.82 -5.92 1.86
C GLY A 140 15.49 -6.15 0.37
N VAL A 141 15.50 -7.40 -0.11
CA VAL A 141 15.08 -7.76 -1.48
C VAL A 141 13.64 -7.33 -1.76
N VAL A 142 12.74 -7.55 -0.80
CA VAL A 142 11.32 -7.19 -0.92
C VAL A 142 11.16 -5.67 -0.97
N SER A 143 11.89 -4.95 -0.12
CA SER A 143 11.86 -3.48 -0.08
C SER A 143 12.30 -2.90 -1.42
N LEU A 144 13.39 -3.42 -2.00
CA LEU A 144 13.88 -3.02 -3.32
C LEU A 144 12.90 -3.40 -4.44
N ALA A 145 12.28 -4.57 -4.38
CA ALA A 145 11.27 -5.00 -5.36
C ALA A 145 10.05 -4.06 -5.36
N PHE A 146 9.58 -3.64 -4.19
CA PHE A 146 8.48 -2.68 -4.07
C PHE A 146 8.90 -1.27 -4.52
N ALA A 147 10.12 -0.83 -4.20
CA ALA A 147 10.65 0.45 -4.71
C ALA A 147 10.74 0.45 -6.25
N GLY A 148 11.24 -0.64 -6.85
CA GLY A 148 11.31 -0.83 -8.30
C GLY A 148 9.93 -0.86 -8.95
N GLY A 149 8.98 -1.62 -8.38
CA GLY A 149 7.59 -1.65 -8.85
C GLY A 149 6.91 -0.28 -8.79
N LEU A 150 7.10 0.47 -7.70
CA LEU A 150 6.54 1.81 -7.53
C LEU A 150 7.08 2.80 -8.56
N THR A 151 8.35 2.66 -8.93
CA THR A 151 9.03 3.53 -9.90
C THR A 151 8.31 3.51 -11.25
N ILE A 152 7.80 2.36 -11.68
CA ILE A 152 7.00 2.23 -12.92
C ILE A 152 5.75 3.13 -12.84
N PHE A 153 5.03 3.11 -11.72
CA PHE A 153 3.79 3.87 -11.56
C PHE A 153 4.05 5.38 -11.38
N VAL A 154 5.09 5.75 -10.63
CA VAL A 154 5.52 7.14 -10.49
C VAL A 154 5.99 7.72 -11.82
N ALA A 155 6.73 6.94 -12.62
CA ALA A 155 7.14 7.35 -13.98
C ALA A 155 5.93 7.60 -14.89
N GLN A 156 4.87 6.78 -14.82
CA GLN A 156 3.62 7.03 -15.54
C GLN A 156 2.91 8.33 -15.09
N ASP A 157 2.98 8.66 -13.80
CA ASP A 157 2.42 9.91 -13.28
C ASP A 157 3.27 11.13 -13.68
N ILE A 158 4.61 11.03 -13.68
CA ILE A 158 5.52 12.05 -14.24
C ILE A 158 5.23 12.26 -15.73
N GLN A 159 5.08 11.18 -16.50
CA GLN A 159 4.71 11.26 -17.90
C GLN A 159 3.38 12.01 -18.05
N SER A 160 2.39 11.73 -17.20
CA SER A 160 1.13 12.46 -17.22
C SER A 160 1.35 13.96 -17.00
N LEU A 161 2.17 14.35 -16.01
CA LEU A 161 2.52 15.74 -15.74
C LEU A 161 3.17 16.45 -16.94
N ARG A 162 3.89 15.72 -17.79
CA ARG A 162 4.58 16.27 -18.97
C ARG A 162 3.71 16.28 -20.23
N SER A 163 2.91 15.24 -20.45
CA SER A 163 2.19 15.02 -21.72
C SER A 163 0.66 15.07 -21.61
N GLY A 164 0.12 15.40 -20.43
CA GLY A 164 -1.32 15.44 -20.16
C GLY A 164 -1.89 14.16 -19.53
N ALA A 165 -3.04 14.28 -18.87
CA ALA A 165 -3.67 13.15 -18.18
C ALA A 165 -4.14 12.06 -19.17
N PRO A 166 -4.00 10.76 -18.83
CA PRO A 166 -4.47 9.68 -19.68
C PRO A 166 -5.99 9.73 -19.82
N LEU A 167 -6.49 9.54 -21.05
CA LEU A 167 -7.92 9.53 -21.37
C LEU A 167 -8.37 8.14 -21.86
N GLY A 168 -9.69 7.96 -21.93
CA GLY A 168 -10.30 6.76 -22.51
C GLY A 168 -9.77 5.43 -21.93
N LYS A 169 -9.34 4.52 -22.80
CA LYS A 169 -8.84 3.18 -22.44
C LYS A 169 -7.57 3.24 -21.60
N PHE A 170 -6.64 4.16 -21.88
CA PHE A 170 -5.40 4.32 -21.11
C PHE A 170 -5.67 4.72 -19.66
N ARG A 171 -6.66 5.59 -19.44
CA ARG A 171 -7.10 5.96 -18.09
C ARG A 171 -7.61 4.75 -17.31
N ILE A 172 -8.44 3.92 -17.96
CA ILE A 172 -9.02 2.72 -17.35
C ILE A 172 -7.95 1.67 -17.09
N ALA A 173 -6.99 1.49 -18.00
CA ALA A 173 -5.86 0.58 -17.79
C ALA A 173 -5.01 0.99 -16.59
N ARG A 174 -4.69 2.29 -16.43
CA ARG A 174 -3.96 2.77 -15.25
C ARG A 174 -4.75 2.64 -13.96
N HIS A 175 -6.06 2.90 -13.99
CA HIS A 175 -6.94 2.63 -12.84
C HIS A 175 -6.89 1.15 -12.44
N LEU A 176 -7.08 0.25 -13.39
CA LEU A 176 -7.04 -1.20 -13.18
C LEU A 176 -5.71 -1.65 -12.57
N GLN A 177 -4.58 -1.29 -13.19
CA GLN A 177 -3.25 -1.68 -12.73
C GLN A 177 -2.99 -1.24 -11.29
N ARG A 178 -3.35 0.00 -10.97
CA ARG A 178 -3.11 0.60 -9.66
C ARG A 178 -4.02 0.04 -8.56
N MET A 179 -5.31 -0.14 -8.86
CA MET A 179 -6.25 -0.71 -7.89
C MET A 179 -5.96 -2.18 -7.60
N LEU A 180 -5.62 -2.97 -8.62
CA LEU A 180 -5.25 -4.37 -8.44
C LEU A 180 -3.87 -4.52 -7.81
N GLY A 181 -2.88 -3.70 -8.18
CA GLY A 181 -1.57 -3.68 -7.52
C GLY A 181 -1.67 -3.33 -6.03
N GLY A 182 -2.51 -2.35 -5.68
CA GLY A 182 -2.85 -2.08 -4.29
C GLY A 182 -3.52 -3.27 -3.59
N THR A 183 -4.43 -3.97 -4.28
CA THR A 183 -5.13 -5.14 -3.72
C THR A 183 -4.16 -6.28 -3.45
N ILE A 184 -3.21 -6.53 -4.36
CA ILE A 184 -2.11 -7.48 -4.16
C ILE A 184 -1.32 -7.10 -2.90
N ALA A 185 -0.96 -5.82 -2.74
CA ALA A 185 -0.23 -5.37 -1.56
C ALA A 185 -1.03 -5.55 -0.25
N THR A 186 -2.35 -5.32 -0.27
CA THR A 186 -3.23 -5.60 0.88
C THR A 186 -3.27 -7.10 1.20
N ILE A 187 -3.40 -7.95 0.18
CA ILE A 187 -3.36 -9.42 0.35
C ILE A 187 -2.02 -9.84 0.93
N THR A 188 -0.91 -9.34 0.38
CA THR A 188 0.44 -9.59 0.90
C THR A 188 0.55 -9.20 2.36
N ALA A 189 0.12 -7.99 2.74
CA ALA A 189 0.23 -7.49 4.11
C ALA A 189 -0.54 -8.36 5.11
N VAL A 190 -1.73 -8.84 4.76
CA VAL A 190 -2.49 -9.77 5.61
C VAL A 190 -1.85 -11.15 5.64
N LEU A 191 -1.45 -11.69 4.48
CA LEU A 191 -0.82 -13.00 4.38
C LEU A 191 0.45 -13.09 5.23
N VAL A 192 1.36 -12.12 5.06
CA VAL A 192 2.65 -12.13 5.77
C VAL A 192 2.48 -11.96 7.27
N ALA A 193 1.51 -11.16 7.72
CA ALA A 193 1.22 -10.98 9.14
C ALA A 193 0.75 -12.27 9.82
N GLN A 194 0.10 -13.18 9.08
CA GLN A 194 -0.38 -14.45 9.62
C GLN A 194 0.63 -15.60 9.42
N VAL A 195 1.26 -15.66 8.26
CA VAL A 195 2.08 -16.82 7.84
C VAL A 195 3.52 -16.70 8.29
N VAL A 196 4.17 -15.53 8.17
CA VAL A 196 5.61 -15.39 8.47
C VAL A 196 5.94 -15.76 9.92
N PRO A 197 5.16 -15.38 10.94
CA PRO A 197 5.42 -15.82 12.32
C PRO A 197 5.38 -17.34 12.50
N GLN A 198 4.54 -18.05 11.73
CA GLN A 198 4.42 -19.51 11.79
C GLN A 198 5.58 -20.24 11.08
N LEU A 199 6.34 -19.51 10.24
CA LEU A 199 7.51 -20.04 9.55
C LEU A 199 8.82 -19.89 10.36
N ALA A 200 8.74 -19.34 11.58
CA ALA A 200 9.89 -19.20 12.46
C ALA A 200 10.53 -20.58 12.74
N GLY A 201 11.83 -20.72 12.45
CA GLY A 201 12.56 -21.99 12.59
C GLY A 201 12.59 -22.88 11.34
N THR A 202 11.91 -22.49 10.25
CA THR A 202 12.03 -23.15 8.95
C THR A 202 13.15 -22.55 8.10
N SER A 203 13.60 -23.27 7.07
CA SER A 203 14.57 -22.79 6.08
C SER A 203 13.95 -21.91 5.00
N ILE A 204 12.64 -21.64 5.04
CA ILE A 204 11.93 -20.86 4.03
C ILE A 204 12.19 -19.36 4.27
N PRO A 205 12.83 -18.64 3.33
CA PRO A 205 13.09 -17.23 3.50
C PRO A 205 11.78 -16.41 3.51
N PRO A 206 11.63 -15.41 4.40
CA PRO A 206 10.41 -14.60 4.48
C PRO A 206 10.01 -13.92 3.16
N PHE A 207 10.98 -13.53 2.33
CA PHE A 207 10.70 -12.86 1.05
C PHE A 207 9.83 -13.68 0.10
N VAL A 208 9.85 -15.03 0.22
CA VAL A 208 9.03 -15.93 -0.60
C VAL A 208 7.54 -15.65 -0.37
N VAL A 209 7.12 -15.50 0.89
CA VAL A 209 5.73 -15.18 1.24
C VAL A 209 5.37 -13.77 0.82
N TRP A 210 6.30 -12.82 0.93
CA TRP A 210 6.09 -11.43 0.54
C TRP A 210 5.81 -11.25 -0.96
N LEU A 211 6.55 -11.97 -1.81
CA LEU A 211 6.46 -11.82 -3.26
C LEU A 211 5.45 -12.78 -3.90
N SER A 212 4.98 -13.80 -3.17
CA SER A 212 4.09 -14.82 -3.74
C SER A 212 2.78 -14.26 -4.32
N PRO A 213 2.06 -13.31 -3.69
CA PRO A 213 0.82 -12.79 -4.28
C PRO A 213 1.10 -11.99 -5.55
N THR A 214 2.20 -11.23 -5.59
CA THR A 214 2.63 -10.49 -6.77
C THR A 214 2.95 -11.43 -7.93
N ILE A 215 3.72 -12.49 -7.69
CA ILE A 215 4.07 -13.48 -8.72
C ILE A 215 2.80 -14.16 -9.27
N ALA A 216 1.87 -14.55 -8.38
CA ALA A 216 0.65 -15.24 -8.78
C ALA A 216 -0.35 -14.33 -9.52
N LEU A 217 -0.51 -13.07 -9.11
CA LEU A 217 -1.61 -12.21 -9.55
C LEU A 217 -1.20 -11.14 -10.57
N THR A 218 0.08 -10.79 -10.71
CA THR A 218 0.53 -9.82 -11.71
C THR A 218 0.25 -10.26 -13.16
N PRO A 219 0.40 -11.55 -13.55
CA PRO A 219 0.03 -11.99 -14.90
C PRO A 219 -1.42 -11.66 -15.27
N LEU A 220 -2.34 -11.73 -14.31
CA LEU A 220 -3.76 -11.37 -14.50
C LEU A 220 -3.92 -9.86 -14.75
N ILE A 221 -3.18 -9.00 -14.02
CA ILE A 221 -3.16 -7.55 -14.25
C ILE A 221 -2.66 -7.25 -15.66
N VAL A 222 -1.58 -7.90 -16.08
CA VAL A 222 -1.00 -7.74 -17.42
C VAL A 222 -2.02 -8.13 -18.49
N TRP A 223 -2.63 -9.30 -18.38
CA TRP A 223 -3.65 -9.77 -19.32
C TRP A 223 -4.86 -8.83 -19.41
N TRP A 224 -5.43 -8.40 -18.28
CA TRP A 224 -6.55 -7.45 -18.30
C TRP A 224 -6.16 -6.06 -18.80
N SER A 225 -4.92 -5.63 -18.58
CA SER A 225 -4.40 -4.38 -19.14
C SER A 225 -4.35 -4.45 -20.67
N TYR A 226 -3.79 -5.53 -21.23
CA TYR A 226 -3.78 -5.76 -22.68
C TYR A 226 -5.19 -5.79 -23.26
N LYS A 227 -6.10 -6.56 -22.65
CA LYS A 227 -7.49 -6.64 -23.08
C LYS A 227 -8.20 -5.28 -23.06
N THR A 228 -7.88 -4.43 -22.08
CA THR A 228 -8.46 -3.08 -21.96
C THR A 228 -7.95 -2.13 -23.05
N LEU A 229 -6.69 -2.28 -23.46
CA LEU A 229 -6.04 -1.44 -24.45
C LEU A 229 -6.29 -1.89 -25.90
N ALA A 230 -6.66 -3.16 -26.12
CA ALA A 230 -6.91 -3.70 -27.45
C ALA A 230 -7.92 -2.86 -28.26
N PRO A 231 -7.70 -2.66 -29.58
CA PRO A 231 -8.71 -2.09 -30.48
C PRO A 231 -10.00 -2.92 -30.42
N LYS A 232 -11.13 -2.25 -30.65
CA LYS A 232 -12.39 -2.98 -30.83
C LYS A 232 -12.47 -3.50 -32.26
#